data_AF-A0A816WGF4-F1
#
_entry.id   AF-A0A816WGF4-F1
#
_cell.length_a   1.000
_cell.length_b   1.000
_cell.length_c   1.000
_cell.angle_alpha   90.00
_cell.angle_beta   90.00
_cell.angle_gamma   90.00
#
_symmetry.space_group_name_H-M   'P 1'
#
loop_
_entity.id
_entity.type
_entity.pdbx_description
1 polymer ?
#
loop_
_entity_poly.entity_id
_entity_poly.type
_entity_poly.pdbx_seq_one_letter_code
_entity_poly.pdbx_strand_id
1 'polypeptide(L)'
;MASIKPIITRFSLIFNYKATMVVSLFSARNAFFISLCLFAALYRPVLSKPAKFADDFRITWSDTHITQIDGGRAIQLKLDPSSGCGFASKKQYLFGRVSMKIKLIPGDSAGTVAAFYMNSDTDSVRDELDFEFLGNRSGQPYTVQTNVFAHGKGDREQRVNLWFDPSRDFHEYAISWNHLRIVFYVDNVPIRVYKNNEARKVPYPRFQPMGVYSTLWEADDWATRGGIEQINWSEAPFYAYYKDFDIEGCSVPGPAGCPANPKNWWEGSAYHHQLTPVEARSYRWVRVNHMIYDYCTDKSRFPVPPPECSAGI
;
A
#
# COMPACT_ATOMS: atom_id res chain seq x y z
N MET A 1 -28.00 -9.23 -94.06
CA MET A 1 -27.01 -8.41 -94.82
C MET A 1 -25.68 -8.53 -94.11
N ALA A 2 -24.71 -9.12 -94.79
CA ALA A 2 -23.36 -9.36 -94.29
C ALA A 2 -22.56 -8.06 -94.13
N SER A 3 -21.60 -8.03 -93.21
CA SER A 3 -20.32 -7.38 -93.48
C SER A 3 -19.21 -7.95 -92.59
N ILE A 4 -18.07 -8.17 -93.23
CA ILE A 4 -16.86 -8.83 -92.74
C ILE A 4 -15.85 -7.76 -92.27
N LYS A 5 -15.03 -8.17 -91.28
CA LYS A 5 -13.87 -7.58 -90.57
C LYS A 5 -12.99 -6.56 -91.33
N PRO A 6 -12.10 -5.83 -90.61
CA PRO A 6 -10.71 -6.32 -90.54
C PRO A 6 -9.98 -6.14 -89.19
N ILE A 7 -8.86 -6.86 -89.12
CA ILE A 7 -7.88 -7.04 -88.03
C ILE A 7 -6.89 -5.86 -87.99
N ILE A 8 -6.56 -5.32 -86.80
CA ILE A 8 -5.29 -4.62 -86.53
C ILE A 8 -4.77 -4.95 -85.11
N THR A 9 -3.49 -5.29 -85.07
CA THR A 9 -2.54 -5.59 -84.00
C THR A 9 -2.35 -4.47 -82.95
N ARG A 10 -2.03 -4.83 -81.69
CA ARG A 10 -1.08 -4.04 -80.87
C ARG A 10 -0.42 -4.85 -79.74
N PHE A 11 0.91 -4.78 -79.75
CA PHE A 11 1.87 -5.23 -78.74
C PHE A 11 1.82 -4.35 -77.47
N SER A 12 2.14 -5.01 -76.34
CA SER A 12 2.92 -4.57 -75.16
C SER A 12 2.72 -3.19 -74.52
N LEU A 13 2.43 -3.18 -73.21
CA LEU A 13 3.12 -2.33 -72.20
C LEU A 13 2.74 -2.76 -70.77
N ILE A 14 3.54 -3.66 -70.18
CA ILE A 14 3.63 -3.83 -68.72
C ILE A 14 4.76 -2.93 -68.26
N PHE A 15 4.49 -1.73 -67.73
CA PHE A 15 5.44 -0.97 -66.92
C PHE A 15 4.69 0.10 -66.09
N ASN A 16 5.14 0.32 -64.85
CA ASN A 16 4.72 1.35 -63.87
C ASN A 16 3.68 1.03 -62.77
N TYR A 17 3.96 0.04 -61.91
CA TYR A 17 3.36 -0.01 -60.56
C TYR A 17 4.36 -0.17 -59.38
N LYS A 18 5.67 -0.26 -59.63
CA LYS A 18 6.66 -0.51 -58.55
C LYS A 18 7.32 0.74 -57.93
N ALA A 19 7.27 1.91 -58.57
CA ALA A 19 7.97 3.09 -58.06
C ALA A 19 7.19 3.85 -56.95
N THR A 20 5.86 3.83 -56.98
CA THR A 20 5.02 4.62 -56.06
C THR A 20 4.92 4.03 -54.65
N MET A 21 5.09 2.70 -54.50
CA MET A 21 5.01 2.02 -53.19
C MET A 21 6.28 2.14 -52.34
N VAL A 22 7.44 2.36 -52.98
CA VAL A 22 8.72 2.43 -52.24
C VAL A 22 8.88 3.81 -51.59
N VAL A 23 8.41 4.88 -52.24
CA VAL A 23 8.50 6.25 -51.70
C VAL A 23 7.57 6.45 -50.48
N SER A 24 6.40 5.80 -50.46
CA SER A 24 5.46 5.88 -49.32
C SER A 24 5.95 5.14 -48.07
N LEU A 25 6.62 4.00 -48.23
CA LEU A 25 7.19 3.21 -47.12
C LEU A 25 8.41 3.88 -46.45
N PHE A 26 9.23 4.61 -47.21
CA PHE A 26 10.37 5.38 -46.65
C PHE A 26 9.90 6.61 -45.85
N SER A 27 8.85 7.30 -46.31
CA SER A 27 8.26 8.44 -45.61
C SER A 27 7.60 8.05 -44.27
N ALA A 28 6.86 6.94 -44.25
CA ALA A 28 6.19 6.45 -43.05
C ALA A 28 7.18 5.94 -41.97
N ARG A 29 8.29 5.30 -42.37
CA ARG A 29 9.35 4.89 -41.44
C ARG A 29 10.01 6.09 -40.77
N ASN A 30 10.35 7.13 -41.53
CA ASN A 30 10.96 8.34 -40.97
C ASN A 30 9.98 9.09 -40.05
N ALA A 31 8.70 9.17 -40.41
CA ALA A 31 7.68 9.77 -39.54
C ALA A 31 7.49 8.99 -38.23
N PHE A 32 7.55 7.65 -38.27
CA PHE A 32 7.44 6.79 -37.08
C PHE A 32 8.67 6.93 -36.16
N PHE A 33 9.89 6.98 -36.73
CA PHE A 33 11.11 7.23 -35.95
C PHE A 33 11.13 8.63 -35.33
N ILE A 34 10.71 9.66 -36.07
CA ILE A 34 10.61 11.04 -35.54
C ILE A 34 9.55 11.12 -34.43
N SER A 35 8.40 10.46 -34.60
CA SER A 35 7.36 10.38 -33.56
C SER A 35 7.86 9.65 -32.31
N LEU A 36 8.57 8.53 -32.46
CA LEU A 36 9.14 7.77 -31.34
C LEU A 36 10.22 8.59 -30.60
N CYS A 37 11.06 9.34 -31.32
CA CYS A 37 12.04 10.24 -30.73
C CYS A 37 11.40 11.44 -30.00
N LEU A 38 10.29 11.98 -30.53
CA LEU A 38 9.53 13.05 -29.85
C LEU A 38 8.82 12.53 -28.59
N PHE A 39 8.29 11.30 -28.61
CA PHE A 39 7.74 10.64 -27.42
C PHE A 39 8.81 10.37 -26.34
N ALA A 40 10.02 9.95 -26.75
CA ALA A 40 11.14 9.76 -25.82
C ALA A 40 11.68 11.10 -25.28
N ALA A 41 11.68 12.18 -26.07
CA ALA A 41 12.10 13.51 -25.64
C ALA A 41 11.10 14.21 -24.68
N LEU A 42 9.82 13.79 -24.70
CA LEU A 42 8.80 14.21 -23.75
C LEU A 42 8.82 13.39 -22.45
N TYR A 43 9.44 12.21 -22.46
CA TYR A 43 9.74 11.42 -21.27
C TYR A 43 10.94 12.04 -20.56
N ARG A 44 10.70 13.10 -19.76
CA ARG A 44 11.64 13.44 -18.69
C ARG A 44 11.45 12.39 -17.61
N PRO A 45 12.39 11.45 -17.37
CA PRO A 45 12.35 10.72 -16.12
C PRO A 45 12.46 11.79 -15.04
N VAL A 46 11.39 11.94 -14.26
CA VAL A 46 11.49 12.68 -13.01
C VAL A 46 12.52 11.90 -12.20
N LEU A 47 13.73 12.45 -12.13
CA LEU A 47 14.78 11.92 -11.26
C LEU A 47 14.35 12.27 -9.83
N SER A 48 13.33 11.56 -9.35
CA SER A 48 12.97 11.52 -7.94
C SER A 48 14.21 10.99 -7.23
N LYS A 49 14.85 11.85 -6.44
CA LYS A 49 15.81 11.36 -5.44
C LYS A 49 14.99 10.47 -4.51
N PRO A 50 15.45 9.24 -4.19
CA PRO A 50 14.75 8.41 -3.21
C PRO A 50 14.52 9.22 -1.94
N ALA A 51 13.28 9.31 -1.48
CA ALA A 51 12.92 10.05 -0.28
C ALA A 51 13.75 9.52 0.89
N LYS A 52 14.37 10.42 1.65
CA LYS A 52 15.11 10.03 2.85
C LYS A 52 14.16 10.03 4.04
N PHE A 53 14.39 9.16 5.00
CA PHE A 53 13.69 9.14 6.28
C PHE A 53 13.56 10.55 6.88
N ALA A 54 14.67 11.27 6.94
CA ALA A 54 14.75 12.59 7.54
C ALA A 54 14.03 13.69 6.74
N ASP A 55 13.51 13.43 5.54
CA ASP A 55 12.72 14.40 4.79
C ASP A 55 11.32 14.52 5.40
N ASP A 56 10.65 13.37 5.61
CA ASP A 56 9.25 13.30 6.04
C ASP A 56 9.05 12.87 7.49
N PHE A 57 10.04 12.25 8.13
CA PHE A 57 9.92 11.67 9.47
C PHE A 57 10.88 12.28 10.49
N ARG A 58 10.55 12.08 11.77
CA ARG A 58 11.37 12.39 12.94
C ARG A 58 11.28 11.23 13.94
N ILE A 59 12.35 11.01 14.69
CA ILE A 59 12.34 10.09 15.82
C ILE A 59 11.46 10.69 16.93
N THR A 60 10.59 9.89 17.53
CA THR A 60 9.71 10.32 18.63
C THR A 60 10.19 9.78 19.99
N TRP A 61 10.81 8.60 20.01
CA TRP A 61 11.28 7.97 21.23
C TRP A 61 12.52 7.08 20.95
N SER A 62 13.48 7.15 21.87
CA SER A 62 14.77 6.43 21.87
C SER A 62 15.58 6.57 20.57
N ASP A 63 16.26 7.71 20.43
CA ASP A 63 17.13 8.02 19.29
C ASP A 63 18.29 7.04 19.13
N THR A 64 18.87 6.57 20.23
CA THR A 64 19.94 5.55 20.20
C THR A 64 19.49 4.17 19.69
N HIS A 65 18.17 3.95 19.56
CA HIS A 65 17.57 2.71 19.05
C HIS A 65 17.08 2.84 17.61
N ILE A 66 17.36 3.96 16.93
CA ILE A 66 17.08 4.14 15.49
C ILE A 66 18.36 4.53 14.75
N THR A 67 18.83 3.64 13.88
CA THR A 67 20.01 3.89 13.03
C THR A 67 19.59 4.20 11.60
N GLN A 68 20.04 5.33 11.06
CA GLN A 68 19.91 5.62 9.64
C GLN A 68 20.96 4.86 8.83
N ILE A 69 20.51 4.16 7.79
CA ILE A 69 21.32 3.36 6.88
C ILE A 69 21.35 4.05 5.52
N ASP A 70 22.49 3.96 4.83
CA ASP A 70 22.62 4.39 3.44
C ASP A 70 22.20 5.86 3.22
N GLY A 71 22.72 6.74 4.10
CA GLY A 71 22.44 8.17 4.06
C GLY A 71 20.97 8.54 4.34
N GLY A 72 20.24 7.68 5.06
CA GLY A 72 18.84 7.87 5.44
C GLY A 72 17.83 7.27 4.47
N ARG A 73 18.28 6.51 3.45
CA ARG A 73 17.38 5.79 2.53
C ARG A 73 16.71 4.57 3.17
N ALA A 74 17.30 4.05 4.23
CA ALA A 74 16.72 3.03 5.08
C ALA A 74 16.98 3.39 6.56
N ILE A 75 16.23 2.78 7.47
CA ILE A 75 16.50 2.82 8.91
C ILE A 75 16.40 1.42 9.50
N GLN A 76 17.02 1.24 10.66
CA GLN A 76 16.88 0.08 11.53
C GLN A 76 16.31 0.55 12.86
N LEU A 77 15.23 -0.09 13.31
CA LEU A 77 14.71 0.01 14.68
C LEU A 77 15.29 -1.15 15.48
N LYS A 78 15.71 -0.86 16.71
CA LYS A 78 16.24 -1.82 17.68
C LYS A 78 15.30 -1.94 18.87
N LEU A 79 15.06 -3.16 19.35
CA LEU A 79 14.46 -3.45 20.64
C LEU A 79 15.40 -4.32 21.46
N ASP A 80 15.66 -3.90 22.68
CA ASP A 80 16.46 -4.64 23.68
C ASP A 80 15.92 -4.33 25.08
N PRO A 81 16.44 -4.96 26.16
CA PRO A 81 15.90 -4.75 27.51
C PRO A 81 15.97 -3.31 28.02
N SER A 82 16.70 -2.41 27.35
CA SER A 82 16.79 -1.01 27.76
C SER A 82 15.64 -0.16 27.23
N SER A 83 15.17 -0.42 25.99
CA SER A 83 14.12 0.36 25.34
C SER A 83 13.66 -0.27 24.03
N GLY A 84 12.42 0.02 23.65
CA GLY A 84 11.99 0.02 22.25
C GLY A 84 12.30 1.37 21.59
N CYS A 85 11.65 1.65 20.46
CA CYS A 85 11.77 2.95 19.79
C CYS A 85 10.58 3.26 18.88
N GLY A 86 10.54 4.51 18.43
CA GLY A 86 9.48 4.97 17.53
C GLY A 86 9.86 6.20 16.72
N PHE A 87 9.18 6.35 15.59
CA PHE A 87 9.25 7.54 14.75
C PHE A 87 7.85 7.93 14.24
N ALA A 88 7.73 9.19 13.83
CA ALA A 88 6.49 9.75 13.30
C ALA A 88 6.76 10.70 12.13
N SER A 89 5.78 10.86 11.24
CA SER A 89 5.83 11.87 10.20
C SER A 89 5.83 13.27 10.81
N LYS A 90 6.48 14.20 10.14
CA LYS A 90 6.54 15.62 10.56
C LYS A 90 5.22 16.35 10.35
N LYS A 91 4.37 15.84 9.48
CA LYS A 91 3.05 16.38 9.15
C LYS A 91 2.00 15.32 9.37
N GLN A 92 0.76 15.77 9.56
CA GLN A 92 -0.41 14.92 9.47
C GLN A 92 -1.01 14.99 8.07
N TYR A 93 -1.84 14.03 7.71
CA TYR A 93 -2.44 13.91 6.39
C TYR A 93 -3.93 13.58 6.51
N LEU A 94 -4.75 14.12 5.62
CA LEU A 94 -6.17 13.78 5.52
C LEU A 94 -6.42 13.15 4.15
N PHE A 95 -6.63 11.83 4.13
CA PHE A 95 -6.67 10.99 2.93
C PHE A 95 -5.34 10.91 2.16
N GLY A 96 -5.23 9.88 1.33
CA GLY A 96 -4.06 9.57 0.52
C GLY A 96 -3.69 8.09 0.53
N ARG A 97 -2.43 7.83 0.21
CA ARG A 97 -1.75 6.55 0.37
C ARG A 97 -0.45 6.79 1.12
N VAL A 98 -0.22 5.97 2.13
CA VAL A 98 1.10 5.84 2.76
C VAL A 98 1.60 4.43 2.56
N SER A 99 2.88 4.29 2.25
CA SER A 99 3.52 2.98 2.15
C SER A 99 4.96 3.01 2.65
N MET A 100 5.41 1.85 3.14
CA MET A 100 6.78 1.60 3.52
C MET A 100 7.15 0.17 3.15
N LYS A 101 8.41 -0.04 2.79
CA LYS A 101 8.97 -1.39 2.75
C LYS A 101 9.54 -1.76 4.10
N ILE A 102 9.03 -2.85 4.67
CA ILE A 102 9.39 -3.32 6.01
C ILE A 102 9.97 -4.73 5.89
N LYS A 103 11.08 -4.97 6.58
CA LYS A 103 11.63 -6.31 6.81
C LYS A 103 11.66 -6.58 8.31
N LEU A 104 10.96 -7.62 8.73
CA LEU A 104 10.71 -7.93 10.14
C LEU A 104 11.88 -8.68 10.79
N ILE A 105 11.75 -8.92 12.10
CA ILE A 105 12.76 -9.55 12.94
C ILE A 105 12.90 -11.03 12.53
N PRO A 106 14.11 -11.51 12.20
CA PRO A 106 14.35 -12.92 11.92
C PRO A 106 14.47 -13.74 13.21
N GLY A 107 14.32 -15.06 13.10
CA GLY A 107 14.53 -15.96 14.23
C GLY A 107 13.37 -15.97 15.22
N ASP A 108 13.66 -16.00 16.52
CA ASP A 108 12.64 -15.92 17.56
C ASP A 108 12.32 -14.45 17.81
N SER A 109 11.08 -14.07 17.53
CA SER A 109 10.55 -12.73 17.73
C SER A 109 9.30 -12.73 18.61
N ALA A 110 9.04 -13.83 19.32
CA ALA A 110 7.89 -13.91 20.23
C ALA A 110 7.90 -12.72 21.21
N GLY A 111 6.71 -12.23 21.55
CA GLY A 111 6.53 -11.06 22.43
C GLY A 111 6.84 -9.70 21.79
N THR A 112 7.42 -9.65 20.58
CA THR A 112 7.68 -8.37 19.89
C THR A 112 6.50 -7.92 19.02
N VAL A 113 6.29 -6.61 18.96
CA VAL A 113 5.39 -5.95 18.01
C VAL A 113 6.15 -4.87 17.27
N ALA A 114 6.28 -5.02 15.96
CA ALA A 114 6.56 -3.90 15.06
C ALA A 114 5.21 -3.32 14.60
N ALA A 115 5.02 -2.02 14.68
CA ALA A 115 3.78 -1.37 14.23
C ALA A 115 4.08 -0.38 13.10
N PHE A 116 3.13 -0.24 12.18
CA PHE A 116 3.08 0.81 11.15
C PHE A 116 1.63 1.29 11.07
N TYR A 117 1.38 2.53 11.49
CA TYR A 117 0.02 2.98 11.71
C TYR A 117 -0.17 4.46 11.40
N MET A 118 -1.42 4.85 11.21
CA MET A 118 -1.82 6.26 11.17
C MET A 118 -2.63 6.59 12.43
N ASN A 119 -2.38 7.74 13.06
CA ASN A 119 -3.09 8.15 14.28
C ASN A 119 -3.34 9.67 14.30
N SER A 120 -4.51 10.11 14.80
CA SER A 120 -4.91 11.52 14.82
C SER A 120 -4.22 12.39 15.88
N ASP A 121 -3.40 11.80 16.74
CA ASP A 121 -2.65 12.41 17.85
C ASP A 121 -3.58 13.11 18.86
N THR A 122 -4.66 12.41 19.28
CA THR A 122 -5.63 12.92 20.26
C THR A 122 -5.91 11.89 21.35
N ASP A 123 -6.00 12.35 22.60
CA ASP A 123 -6.13 11.45 23.77
C ASP A 123 -7.57 10.97 24.04
N SER A 124 -8.58 11.59 23.41
CA SER A 124 -10.00 11.37 23.77
C SER A 124 -10.79 10.64 22.70
N VAL A 125 -10.75 11.12 21.46
CA VAL A 125 -11.58 10.63 20.35
C VAL A 125 -10.71 10.40 19.13
N ARG A 126 -9.81 9.42 19.23
CA ARG A 126 -8.82 9.16 18.17
C ARG A 126 -9.40 8.44 16.96
N ASP A 127 -8.88 8.79 15.80
CA ASP A 127 -8.91 7.96 14.60
C ASP A 127 -7.54 7.28 14.46
N GLU A 128 -7.53 5.99 14.14
CA GLU A 128 -6.30 5.18 14.06
C GLU A 128 -6.46 4.04 13.05
N LEU A 129 -5.42 3.76 12.26
CA LEU A 129 -5.37 2.71 11.25
C LEU A 129 -4.07 1.91 11.40
N ASP A 130 -4.19 0.63 11.74
CA ASP A 130 -3.03 -0.12 12.23
C ASP A 130 -2.60 -1.25 11.30
N PHE A 131 -1.29 -1.37 11.10
CA PHE A 131 -0.61 -2.64 10.93
C PHE A 131 0.19 -2.93 12.20
N GLU A 132 0.00 -4.11 12.76
CA GLU A 132 0.79 -4.63 13.87
C GLU A 132 1.32 -6.01 13.48
N PHE A 133 2.64 -6.14 13.45
CA PHE A 133 3.36 -7.36 13.11
C PHE A 133 3.71 -8.09 14.39
N LEU A 134 2.92 -9.11 14.70
CA LEU A 134 3.07 -9.90 15.92
C LEU A 134 4.13 -10.97 15.68
N GLY A 135 5.24 -10.86 16.39
CA GLY A 135 6.33 -11.82 16.31
C GLY A 135 5.97 -13.19 16.87
N ASN A 136 6.80 -14.17 16.59
CA ASN A 136 6.53 -15.57 16.90
C ASN A 136 7.83 -16.34 17.16
N ARG A 137 7.71 -17.56 17.69
CA ARG A 137 8.86 -18.45 17.87
C ARG A 137 9.52 -18.78 16.53
N SER A 138 10.82 -19.06 16.57
CA SER A 138 11.58 -19.49 15.40
C SER A 138 10.86 -20.60 14.61
N GLY A 139 10.65 -20.38 13.31
CA GLY A 139 9.98 -21.32 12.41
C GLY A 139 8.44 -21.27 12.42
N GLN A 140 7.83 -20.46 13.28
CA GLN A 140 6.39 -20.18 13.27
C GLN A 140 6.08 -18.92 12.44
N PRO A 141 4.90 -18.83 11.82
CA PRO A 141 4.56 -17.70 10.97
C PRO A 141 4.33 -16.42 11.78
N TYR A 142 4.74 -15.29 11.21
CA TYR A 142 4.29 -13.97 11.66
C TYR A 142 2.78 -13.81 11.47
N THR A 143 2.13 -13.14 12.42
CA THR A 143 0.75 -12.68 12.28
C THR A 143 0.73 -11.19 12.02
N VAL A 144 0.01 -10.76 10.99
CA VAL A 144 -0.30 -9.35 10.74
C VAL A 144 -1.68 -9.07 11.29
N GLN A 145 -1.76 -8.23 12.32
CA GLN A 145 -3.00 -7.65 12.79
C GLN A 145 -3.23 -6.31 12.09
N THR A 146 -4.48 -6.08 11.68
CA THR A 146 -4.95 -4.75 11.30
C THR A 146 -6.06 -4.33 12.24
N ASN A 147 -6.14 -3.04 12.55
CA ASN A 147 -7.22 -2.47 13.35
C ASN A 147 -7.67 -1.12 12.78
N VAL A 148 -8.87 -0.70 13.17
CA VAL A 148 -9.46 0.58 12.77
C VAL A 148 -10.15 1.20 13.97
N PHE A 149 -9.62 2.31 14.47
CA PHE A 149 -10.33 3.21 15.36
C PHE A 149 -10.95 4.34 14.56
N ALA A 150 -12.25 4.57 14.78
CA ALA A 150 -12.97 5.67 14.17
C ALA A 150 -13.83 6.36 15.23
N HIS A 151 -13.60 7.66 15.44
CA HIS A 151 -14.21 8.46 16.49
C HIS A 151 -14.10 7.81 17.87
N GLY A 152 -12.89 7.37 18.24
CA GLY A 152 -12.60 6.69 19.51
C GLY A 152 -13.11 5.25 19.60
N LYS A 153 -13.80 4.74 18.58
CA LYS A 153 -14.31 3.36 18.55
C LYS A 153 -13.39 2.44 17.75
N GLY A 154 -12.63 1.61 18.46
CA GLY A 154 -11.82 0.52 17.91
C GLY A 154 -12.55 -0.81 17.93
N ASP A 155 -11.85 -1.84 18.41
CA ASP A 155 -12.31 -3.22 18.52
C ASP A 155 -12.61 -3.90 17.17
N ARG A 156 -11.77 -3.61 16.17
CA ARG A 156 -11.96 -4.01 14.77
C ARG A 156 -10.81 -4.87 14.26
N GLU A 157 -10.23 -5.72 15.10
CA GLU A 157 -9.04 -6.48 14.76
C GLU A 157 -9.34 -7.55 13.69
N GLN A 158 -8.47 -7.63 12.69
CA GLN A 158 -8.39 -8.77 11.78
C GLN A 158 -6.95 -9.25 11.75
N ARG A 159 -6.73 -10.57 11.79
CA ARG A 159 -5.39 -11.17 11.77
C ARG A 159 -5.22 -12.10 10.58
N VAL A 160 -4.11 -11.94 9.86
CA VAL A 160 -3.73 -12.82 8.75
C VAL A 160 -2.32 -13.36 8.95
N ASN A 161 -2.07 -14.60 8.52
CA ASN A 161 -0.71 -15.10 8.32
C ASN A 161 -0.25 -14.75 6.91
N LEU A 162 0.96 -14.25 6.74
CA LEU A 162 1.51 -13.93 5.42
C LEU A 162 1.82 -15.19 4.61
N TRP A 163 1.78 -15.08 3.28
CA TRP A 163 2.12 -16.16 2.33
C TRP A 163 3.63 -16.22 1.99
N PHE A 164 4.44 -15.51 2.77
CA PHE A 164 5.89 -15.46 2.68
C PHE A 164 6.48 -15.23 4.08
N ASP A 165 7.79 -15.40 4.23
CA ASP A 165 8.53 -15.08 5.47
C ASP A 165 8.95 -13.59 5.43
N PRO A 166 8.28 -12.70 6.20
CA PRO A 166 8.51 -11.26 6.15
C PRO A 166 9.84 -10.82 6.79
N SER A 167 10.61 -11.75 7.38
CA SER A 167 11.94 -11.48 7.91
C SER A 167 13.06 -11.63 6.87
N ARG A 168 12.77 -12.29 5.74
CA ARG A 168 13.78 -12.63 4.72
C ARG A 168 14.07 -11.50 3.76
N ASP A 169 13.04 -10.76 3.35
CA ASP A 169 13.17 -9.63 2.44
C ASP A 169 12.22 -8.50 2.82
N PHE A 170 12.40 -7.35 2.19
CA PHE A 170 11.53 -6.21 2.30
C PHE A 170 10.25 -6.42 1.49
N HIS A 171 9.11 -6.23 2.16
CA HIS A 171 7.79 -6.24 1.54
C HIS A 171 7.11 -4.89 1.72
N GLU A 172 6.29 -4.47 0.75
CA GLU A 172 5.56 -3.20 0.83
C GLU A 172 4.29 -3.38 1.66
N TYR A 173 4.12 -2.55 2.68
CA TYR A 173 2.90 -2.43 3.45
C TYR A 173 2.33 -1.04 3.23
N ALA A 174 1.04 -0.97 2.89
CA ALA A 174 0.43 0.29 2.53
C ALA A 174 -0.99 0.45 3.07
N ILE A 175 -1.31 1.67 3.47
CA ILE A 175 -2.66 2.10 3.85
C ILE A 175 -3.12 3.11 2.79
N SER A 176 -4.18 2.77 2.07
CA SER A 176 -4.89 3.70 1.20
C SER A 176 -6.19 4.12 1.88
N TRP A 177 -6.40 5.43 2.01
CA TRP A 177 -7.50 6.00 2.76
C TRP A 177 -8.10 7.16 1.99
N ASN A 178 -9.40 7.09 1.68
CA ASN A 178 -10.14 8.14 1.00
C ASN A 178 -11.54 8.32 1.61
N HIS A 179 -12.41 9.11 0.97
CA HIS A 179 -13.77 9.33 1.48
C HIS A 179 -14.66 8.08 1.56
N LEU A 180 -14.32 7.02 0.83
CA LEU A 180 -15.21 5.88 0.57
C LEU A 180 -14.74 4.61 1.27
N ARG A 181 -13.43 4.45 1.48
CA ARG A 181 -12.85 3.25 2.10
C ARG A 181 -11.40 3.45 2.55
N ILE A 182 -11.03 2.59 3.49
CA ILE A 182 -9.66 2.27 3.83
C ILE A 182 -9.33 0.89 3.25
N VAL A 183 -8.15 0.75 2.67
CA VAL A 183 -7.63 -0.52 2.19
C VAL A 183 -6.21 -0.72 2.68
N PHE A 184 -5.98 -1.86 3.33
CA PHE A 184 -4.67 -2.31 3.79
C PHE A 184 -4.09 -3.26 2.74
N TYR A 185 -2.87 -2.99 2.27
CA TYR A 185 -2.19 -3.79 1.26
C TYR A 185 -0.89 -4.39 1.80
N VAL A 186 -0.57 -5.57 1.27
CA VAL A 186 0.74 -6.21 1.36
C VAL A 186 1.18 -6.55 -0.07
N ASP A 187 2.26 -5.96 -0.57
CA ASP A 187 2.74 -6.10 -1.96
C ASP A 187 1.63 -5.92 -3.02
N ASN A 188 0.84 -4.86 -2.90
CA ASN A 188 -0.34 -4.59 -3.74
C ASN A 188 -1.47 -5.62 -3.65
N VAL A 189 -1.40 -6.59 -2.74
CA VAL A 189 -2.52 -7.48 -2.41
C VAL A 189 -3.34 -6.86 -1.28
N PRO A 190 -4.61 -6.49 -1.51
CA PRO A 190 -5.48 -6.04 -0.44
C PRO A 190 -5.73 -7.18 0.56
N ILE A 191 -5.39 -6.94 1.83
CA ILE A 191 -5.63 -7.89 2.92
C ILE A 191 -6.86 -7.52 3.77
N ARG A 192 -7.32 -6.27 3.65
CA ARG A 192 -8.54 -5.76 4.32
C ARG A 192 -9.11 -4.56 3.59
N VAL A 193 -10.43 -4.51 3.50
CA VAL A 193 -11.19 -3.33 3.06
C VAL A 193 -12.14 -2.92 4.18
N TYR A 194 -12.08 -1.66 4.60
CA TYR A 194 -13.01 -1.05 5.55
C TYR A 194 -13.74 0.11 4.86
N LYS A 195 -15.00 -0.12 4.50
CA LYS A 195 -15.83 0.86 3.78
C LYS A 195 -16.36 1.95 4.72
N ASN A 196 -16.50 3.15 4.19
CA ASN A 196 -17.32 4.19 4.80
C ASN A 196 -18.78 3.72 4.84
N ASN A 197 -19.27 3.48 6.06
CA ASN A 197 -20.64 3.07 6.37
C ASN A 197 -21.32 4.08 7.31
N GLU A 198 -20.97 5.37 7.22
CA GLU A 198 -21.60 6.44 8.02
C GLU A 198 -23.13 6.46 7.86
N ALA A 199 -23.63 6.18 6.66
CA ALA A 199 -25.07 6.04 6.37
C ALA A 199 -25.75 4.92 7.20
N ARG A 200 -24.98 3.95 7.71
CA ARG A 200 -25.42 2.87 8.60
C ARG A 200 -25.00 3.11 10.05
N LYS A 201 -24.67 4.36 10.41
CA LYS A 201 -24.22 4.79 11.75
C LYS A 201 -22.93 4.13 12.21
N VAL A 202 -22.08 3.71 11.29
CA VAL A 202 -20.74 3.19 11.59
C VAL A 202 -19.74 4.33 11.43
N PRO A 203 -18.98 4.71 12.49
CA PRO A 203 -17.97 5.75 12.38
C PRO A 203 -16.90 5.44 11.33
N TYR A 204 -16.39 6.49 10.69
CA TYR A 204 -15.34 6.41 9.69
C TYR A 204 -14.36 7.58 9.86
N PRO A 205 -13.03 7.37 9.78
CA PRO A 205 -12.04 8.45 9.86
C PRO A 205 -12.18 9.39 8.67
N ARG A 206 -12.90 10.50 8.85
CA ARG A 206 -13.20 11.44 7.76
C ARG A 206 -12.65 12.84 7.99
N PHE A 207 -12.50 13.23 9.25
CA PHE A 207 -12.30 14.64 9.62
C PHE A 207 -10.98 14.91 10.32
N GLN A 208 -10.40 13.91 11.00
CA GLN A 208 -9.16 14.09 11.76
C GLN A 208 -7.95 13.74 10.90
N PRO A 209 -7.05 14.70 10.62
CA PRO A 209 -5.78 14.39 9.98
C PRO A 209 -4.98 13.44 10.86
N MET A 210 -4.29 12.49 10.25
CA MET A 210 -3.48 11.51 10.97
C MET A 210 -1.99 11.65 10.61
N GLY A 211 -1.13 11.57 11.62
CA GLY A 211 0.30 11.35 11.42
C GLY A 211 0.56 9.88 11.06
N VAL A 212 1.69 9.60 10.42
CA VAL A 212 2.18 8.26 10.13
C VAL A 212 3.22 7.90 11.18
N TYR A 213 3.06 6.76 11.82
CA TYR A 213 3.90 6.32 12.92
C TYR A 213 4.42 4.91 12.66
N SER A 214 5.55 4.60 13.28
CA SER A 214 5.99 3.22 13.42
C SER A 214 6.83 3.08 14.68
N THR A 215 6.64 1.94 15.34
CA THR A 215 7.26 1.62 16.63
C THR A 215 7.71 0.17 16.65
N LEU A 216 8.67 -0.13 17.52
CA LEU A 216 9.06 -1.49 17.85
C LEU A 216 9.13 -1.62 19.38
N TRP A 217 8.36 -2.55 19.93
CA TRP A 217 8.14 -2.66 21.38
C TRP A 217 7.76 -4.09 21.81
N GLU A 218 7.79 -4.32 23.12
CA GLU A 218 7.42 -5.59 23.79
C GLU A 218 5.94 -5.59 24.17
N ALA A 219 5.23 -6.67 23.84
CA ALA A 219 3.79 -6.84 24.05
C ALA A 219 3.47 -8.25 24.56
N ASP A 220 4.20 -8.68 25.58
CA ASP A 220 4.17 -10.04 26.14
C ASP A 220 2.80 -10.50 26.61
N ASP A 221 1.93 -9.59 27.01
CA ASP A 221 0.61 -9.88 27.53
C ASP A 221 -0.40 -10.30 26.44
N TRP A 222 -0.11 -10.08 25.15
CA TRP A 222 -1.07 -10.42 24.09
C TRP A 222 -0.50 -10.79 22.71
N ALA A 223 0.73 -10.39 22.36
CA ALA A 223 1.21 -10.44 20.97
C ALA A 223 1.32 -11.87 20.41
N THR A 224 2.04 -12.76 21.09
CA THR A 224 2.29 -14.11 20.58
C THR A 224 1.39 -15.12 21.28
N ARG A 225 0.55 -15.80 20.49
CA ARG A 225 -0.44 -16.78 20.96
C ARG A 225 -1.33 -16.26 22.09
N GLY A 226 -1.72 -14.98 22.04
CA GLY A 226 -2.55 -14.35 23.06
C GLY A 226 -1.83 -14.17 24.41
N GLY A 227 -0.51 -13.96 24.37
CA GLY A 227 0.32 -13.69 25.55
C GLY A 227 0.91 -14.93 26.25
N ILE A 228 0.70 -16.12 25.68
CA ILE A 228 1.26 -17.37 26.23
C ILE A 228 2.77 -17.42 26.00
N GLU A 229 3.25 -16.87 24.88
CA GLU A 229 4.66 -16.90 24.51
C GLU A 229 5.28 -15.52 24.66
N GLN A 230 6.11 -15.41 25.69
CA GLN A 230 6.82 -14.19 26.07
C GLN A 230 8.14 -14.03 25.33
N ILE A 231 8.61 -12.78 25.28
CA ILE A 231 9.89 -12.41 24.69
C ILE A 231 11.05 -13.13 25.37
N ASN A 232 11.97 -13.64 24.57
CA ASN A 232 13.22 -14.18 25.07
C ASN A 232 14.32 -13.14 24.92
N TRP A 233 14.60 -12.37 25.98
CA TRP A 233 15.62 -11.33 25.95
C TRP A 233 17.05 -11.84 25.68
N SER A 234 17.34 -13.14 25.76
CA SER A 234 18.64 -13.68 25.31
C SER A 234 18.85 -13.58 23.80
N GLU A 235 17.77 -13.43 23.03
CA GLU A 235 17.79 -13.25 21.56
C GLU A 235 17.90 -11.77 21.16
N ALA A 236 17.86 -10.85 22.13
CA ALA A 236 18.05 -9.43 21.87
C ALA A 236 19.51 -9.15 21.41
N PRO A 237 19.73 -8.08 20.62
CA PRO A 237 18.74 -7.12 20.14
C PRO A 237 17.89 -7.62 18.96
N PHE A 238 16.61 -7.26 18.97
CA PHE A 238 15.67 -7.49 17.87
C PHE A 238 15.69 -6.31 16.91
N TYR A 239 15.77 -6.59 15.60
CA TYR A 239 15.87 -5.57 14.57
C TYR A 239 14.76 -5.65 13.53
N ALA A 240 14.09 -4.52 13.29
CA ALA A 240 13.20 -4.32 12.14
C ALA A 240 13.77 -3.23 11.23
N TYR A 241 13.62 -3.38 9.92
CA TYR A 241 14.19 -2.47 8.94
C TYR A 241 13.12 -1.85 8.07
N TYR A 242 13.29 -0.57 7.76
CA TYR A 242 12.34 0.21 6.96
C TYR A 242 13.06 0.96 5.85
N LYS A 243 12.46 1.05 4.67
CA LYS A 243 12.95 1.85 3.53
C LYS A 243 11.80 2.21 2.60
N ASP A 244 12.11 2.96 1.53
CA ASP A 244 11.15 3.37 0.51
C ASP A 244 9.93 4.05 1.17
N PHE A 245 10.19 5.06 1.98
CA PHE A 245 9.17 5.81 2.71
C PHE A 245 8.38 6.68 1.74
N ASP A 246 7.11 6.34 1.51
CA ASP A 246 6.28 7.01 0.53
C ASP A 246 4.99 7.52 1.17
N ILE A 247 4.76 8.82 1.05
CA ILE A 247 3.55 9.48 1.53
C ILE A 247 2.98 10.35 0.40
N GLU A 248 1.89 9.89 -0.17
CA GLU A 248 1.09 10.66 -1.12
C GLU A 248 -0.24 11.01 -0.47
N GLY A 249 -0.37 12.21 0.08
CA GLY A 249 -1.60 12.60 0.76
C GLY A 249 -1.73 14.10 0.94
N CYS A 250 -2.89 14.52 1.41
CA CYS A 250 -3.14 15.93 1.67
C CYS A 250 -2.59 16.32 3.04
N SER A 251 -1.39 16.91 3.06
CA SER A 251 -0.75 17.33 4.30
C SER A 251 -1.53 18.42 5.03
N VAL A 252 -1.48 18.41 6.36
CA VAL A 252 -2.05 19.44 7.23
C VAL A 252 -0.92 20.03 8.10
N PRO A 253 -0.64 21.35 8.02
CA PRO A 253 -1.27 22.33 7.12
C PRO A 253 -0.91 22.08 5.65
N GLY A 254 -1.83 22.44 4.75
CA GLY A 254 -1.69 22.30 3.30
C GLY A 254 -2.86 22.97 2.56
N PRO A 255 -2.97 22.80 1.24
CA PRO A 255 -4.04 23.42 0.47
C PRO A 255 -5.43 22.98 0.98
N ALA A 256 -6.27 23.94 1.38
CA ALA A 256 -7.56 23.67 2.04
C ALA A 256 -8.49 22.76 1.20
N GLY A 257 -8.44 22.87 -0.12
CA GLY A 257 -9.23 22.05 -1.04
C GLY A 257 -8.64 20.68 -1.36
N CYS A 258 -7.44 20.34 -0.86
CA CYS A 258 -6.77 19.08 -1.21
C CYS A 258 -7.63 17.85 -0.86
N PRO A 259 -8.12 17.67 0.39
CA PRO A 259 -8.84 16.45 0.75
C PRO A 259 -10.06 16.18 -0.13
N ALA A 260 -10.77 17.24 -0.53
CA ALA A 260 -11.96 17.17 -1.37
C ALA A 260 -11.68 17.31 -2.89
N ASN A 261 -10.41 17.31 -3.31
CA ASN A 261 -10.06 17.52 -4.72
C ASN A 261 -10.28 16.24 -5.53
N PRO A 262 -11.23 16.21 -6.48
CA PRO A 262 -11.49 15.03 -7.31
C PRO A 262 -10.36 14.70 -8.29
N LYS A 263 -9.37 15.60 -8.45
CA LYS A 263 -8.16 15.33 -9.24
C LYS A 263 -7.13 14.49 -8.51
N ASN A 264 -7.26 14.32 -7.18
CA ASN A 264 -6.42 13.36 -6.47
C ASN A 264 -6.72 11.97 -7.02
N TRP A 265 -5.69 11.20 -7.37
CA TRP A 265 -5.91 9.91 -8.01
C TRP A 265 -6.71 8.95 -7.10
N TRP A 266 -6.53 9.04 -5.77
CA TRP A 266 -7.27 8.26 -4.78
C TRP A 266 -8.75 8.68 -4.64
N GLU A 267 -9.13 9.83 -5.19
CA GLU A 267 -10.51 10.32 -5.31
C GLU A 267 -11.08 10.14 -6.74
N GLY A 268 -10.33 9.50 -7.64
CA GLY A 268 -10.79 9.24 -9.01
C GLY A 268 -11.87 8.13 -9.06
N SER A 269 -12.68 8.14 -10.12
CA SER A 269 -13.75 7.15 -10.35
C SER A 269 -13.28 5.69 -10.30
N ALA A 270 -12.03 5.42 -10.73
CA ALA A 270 -11.40 4.10 -10.65
C ALA A 270 -11.21 3.60 -9.20
N TYR A 271 -11.00 4.51 -8.25
CA TYR A 271 -10.79 4.21 -6.83
C TYR A 271 -12.04 4.42 -5.99
N HIS A 272 -13.08 5.05 -6.57
CA HIS A 272 -14.38 5.29 -5.95
C HIS A 272 -15.30 4.06 -5.91
N HIS A 273 -15.27 3.19 -6.92
CA HIS A 273 -16.41 2.28 -7.09
C HIS A 273 -16.24 0.84 -6.61
N GLN A 274 -15.04 0.30 -6.42
CA GLN A 274 -14.74 -0.97 -5.75
C GLN A 274 -13.27 -1.35 -5.94
N LEU A 275 -12.82 -2.46 -5.34
CA LEU A 275 -11.56 -3.09 -5.75
C LEU A 275 -11.69 -3.49 -7.22
N THR A 276 -10.60 -3.44 -7.98
CA THR A 276 -10.58 -4.02 -9.33
C THR A 276 -10.92 -5.52 -9.25
N PRO A 277 -11.41 -6.14 -10.33
CA PRO A 277 -11.69 -7.58 -10.31
C PRO A 277 -10.48 -8.46 -9.94
N VAL A 278 -9.26 -8.00 -10.23
CA VAL A 278 -8.02 -8.68 -9.84
C VAL A 278 -7.81 -8.56 -8.33
N GLU A 279 -7.85 -7.34 -7.80
CA GLU A 279 -7.73 -7.08 -6.36
C GLU A 279 -8.80 -7.81 -5.55
N ALA A 280 -10.06 -7.82 -6.02
CA ALA A 280 -11.15 -8.52 -5.34
C ALA A 280 -10.92 -10.05 -5.27
N ARG A 281 -10.35 -10.64 -6.33
CA ARG A 281 -9.96 -12.07 -6.32
C ARG A 281 -8.84 -12.34 -5.34
N SER A 282 -7.78 -11.52 -5.36
CA SER A 282 -6.67 -11.66 -4.42
C SER A 282 -7.11 -11.46 -2.98
N TYR A 283 -7.97 -10.47 -2.71
CA TYR A 283 -8.54 -10.25 -1.38
C TYR A 283 -9.34 -11.47 -0.91
N ARG A 284 -10.20 -12.03 -1.78
CA ARG A 284 -10.94 -13.26 -1.45
C ARG A 284 -10.00 -14.41 -1.14
N TRP A 285 -8.90 -14.55 -1.89
CA TRP A 285 -7.89 -15.57 -1.62
C TRP A 285 -7.24 -15.37 -0.24
N VAL A 286 -6.87 -14.15 0.14
CA VAL A 286 -6.36 -13.85 1.50
C VAL A 286 -7.39 -14.23 2.56
N ARG A 287 -8.65 -13.80 2.38
CA ARG A 287 -9.75 -14.09 3.29
C ARG A 287 -9.97 -15.59 3.52
N VAL A 288 -9.82 -16.41 2.49
CA VAL A 288 -10.07 -17.86 2.56
C VAL A 288 -8.87 -18.64 3.08
N ASN A 289 -7.64 -18.23 2.74
CA ASN A 289 -6.44 -19.04 2.99
C ASN A 289 -5.56 -18.52 4.14
N HIS A 290 -5.68 -17.23 4.50
CA HIS A 290 -4.74 -16.56 5.38
C HIS A 290 -5.38 -15.90 6.61
N MET A 291 -6.69 -15.63 6.59
CA MET A 291 -7.41 -15.04 7.72
C MET A 291 -7.50 -16.03 8.89
N ILE A 292 -6.95 -15.65 10.05
CA ILE A 292 -6.95 -16.47 11.27
C ILE A 292 -7.82 -15.90 12.38
N TYR A 293 -8.10 -14.59 12.36
CA TYR A 293 -9.06 -13.95 13.27
C TYR A 293 -9.80 -12.84 12.54
N ASP A 294 -11.11 -12.75 12.74
CA ASP A 294 -11.94 -11.69 12.20
C ASP A 294 -13.02 -11.30 13.19
N TYR A 295 -12.94 -10.06 13.70
CA TYR A 295 -13.91 -9.50 14.65
C TYR A 295 -15.36 -9.63 14.16
N CYS A 296 -15.61 -9.60 12.84
CA CYS A 296 -16.94 -9.76 12.27
C CYS A 296 -17.59 -11.13 12.53
N THR A 297 -16.76 -12.15 12.78
CA THR A 297 -17.20 -13.54 13.02
C THR A 297 -17.05 -13.96 14.47
N ASP A 298 -16.40 -13.14 15.31
CA ASP A 298 -16.20 -13.39 16.73
C ASP A 298 -17.50 -13.17 17.51
N LYS A 299 -18.27 -14.25 17.67
CA LYS A 299 -19.53 -14.24 18.42
C LYS A 299 -19.36 -14.07 19.92
N SER A 300 -18.16 -14.31 20.46
CA SER A 300 -17.89 -14.15 21.88
C SER A 300 -17.84 -12.67 22.25
N ARG A 301 -17.18 -11.86 21.40
CA ARG A 301 -17.05 -10.42 21.57
C ARG A 301 -18.23 -9.65 20.98
N PHE A 302 -18.76 -10.11 19.84
CA PHE A 302 -19.87 -9.50 19.14
C PHE A 302 -21.00 -10.52 18.91
N PRO A 303 -21.88 -10.75 19.92
CA PRO A 303 -23.04 -11.61 19.75
C PRO A 303 -23.88 -11.24 18.52
N VAL A 304 -24.03 -9.94 18.28
CA VAL A 304 -24.53 -9.35 17.04
C VAL A 304 -23.35 -8.73 16.28
N PRO A 305 -23.05 -9.17 15.04
CA PRO A 305 -21.97 -8.60 14.25
C PRO A 305 -22.13 -7.10 14.05
N PRO A 306 -21.04 -6.32 14.11
CA PRO A 306 -21.07 -4.90 13.78
C PRO A 306 -21.70 -4.63 12.40
N PRO A 307 -22.46 -3.54 12.21
CA PRO A 307 -23.25 -3.33 10.99
C PRO A 307 -22.42 -3.37 9.70
N GLU A 308 -21.19 -2.85 9.73
CA GLU A 308 -20.30 -2.83 8.57
C GLU A 308 -19.90 -4.23 8.09
N CYS A 309 -19.92 -5.25 8.95
CA CYS A 309 -19.57 -6.62 8.58
C CYS A 309 -20.53 -7.23 7.55
N SER A 310 -21.75 -6.70 7.45
CA SER A 310 -22.77 -7.14 6.48
C SER A 310 -22.83 -6.23 5.24
N ALA A 311 -22.01 -5.18 5.15
CA ALA A 311 -22.05 -4.20 4.07
C ALA A 311 -21.46 -4.68 2.73
N GLY A 312 -20.89 -5.89 2.70
CA GLY A 312 -20.16 -6.41 1.55
C GLY A 312 -18.88 -5.61 1.22
N ILE A 313 -18.03 -6.19 0.36
CA ILE A 313 -16.81 -5.58 -0.17
C ILE A 313 -17.09 -4.78 -1.44
#